data_AF-A0A7S0W3N6-F1
#
_entry.id   AF-A0A7S0W3N6-F1
#
_cell.length_a   1.000
_cell.length_b   1.000
_cell.length_c   1.000
_cell.angle_alpha   90.00
_cell.angle_beta   90.00
_cell.angle_gamma   90.00
#
_symmetry.space_group_name_H-M   'P 1'
#
loop_
_entity.id
_entity.type
_entity.pdbx_description
1 polymer ?
#
loop_
_entity_poly.entity_id
_entity_poly.type
_entity_poly.pdbx_seq_one_letter_code
_entity_poly.pdbx_strand_id
1 'polypeptide(L)'
;MPATNWREVTFSRAHLRPNDGLDPEVKKLRTRTKLLAKTGELNNYAQAMSLAADTEMRQKKSLEQLKTDELARQETERRNLAEALKMREADTIALWDHKRKLVMEHIEEKIKGFEERKQGQRDALMMALNKEPMPPVKYSSVVRDDSTIERKLAAAGNFDYAMRYNKSLAGLKQEEARRHEEQWLRSRQLRIDRLEEKLAGEEGDMHDACERERLRFEFQRQVAMETLQKNQNALRSDVEHALAGEFAQRREVRKSLTAGKSQPKSYKSRQDTNATFYGRLMMERVGKGSLDVPSVCKMHWGIVDPPRFGGEGDKKKKRPHTSNH
;
A
#
# COMPACT_ATOMS: atom_id res chain seq x y z
N MET A 1 -21.79 -26.77 1.69
CA MET A 1 -21.02 -26.20 0.56
C MET A 1 -20.16 -25.08 1.12
N PRO A 2 -18.83 -25.13 1.03
CA PRO A 2 -17.99 -24.03 1.49
C PRO A 2 -18.18 -22.83 0.55
N ALA A 3 -18.30 -21.62 1.12
CA ALA A 3 -18.51 -20.41 0.36
C ALA A 3 -17.26 -20.12 -0.50
N THR A 4 -17.36 -20.33 -1.80
CA THR A 4 -16.26 -20.14 -2.78
C THR A 4 -15.92 -18.69 -3.08
N ASN A 5 -16.60 -17.73 -2.45
CA ASN A 5 -16.37 -16.32 -2.67
C ASN A 5 -16.71 -15.54 -1.39
N TRP A 6 -15.75 -14.79 -0.84
CA TRP A 6 -15.98 -13.95 0.34
C TRP A 6 -17.02 -12.84 0.07
N ARG A 7 -17.32 -12.58 -1.21
CA ARG A 7 -18.40 -11.69 -1.68
C ARG A 7 -19.80 -12.32 -1.63
N GLU A 8 -19.90 -13.64 -1.41
CA GLU A 8 -21.14 -14.43 -1.43
C GLU A 8 -21.58 -14.89 -0.03
N VAL A 9 -21.17 -14.19 1.02
CA VAL A 9 -21.76 -14.40 2.34
C VAL A 9 -23.16 -13.79 2.33
N THR A 10 -24.11 -14.57 1.81
CA THR A 10 -25.53 -14.22 1.76
C THR A 10 -26.20 -14.73 3.03
N PHE A 11 -26.51 -13.82 3.96
CA PHE A 11 -27.29 -14.18 5.14
C PHE A 11 -28.78 -14.21 4.80
N SER A 12 -29.35 -15.39 4.65
CA SER A 12 -30.78 -15.58 4.44
C SER A 12 -31.58 -15.36 5.75
N ARG A 13 -32.34 -14.27 5.83
CA ARG A 13 -33.43 -14.09 6.82
C ARG A 13 -34.71 -13.56 6.17
N ALA A 14 -35.00 -13.95 4.93
CA ALA A 14 -36.11 -13.38 4.15
C ALA A 14 -37.50 -13.99 4.44
N HIS A 15 -37.64 -14.97 5.35
CA HIS A 15 -38.85 -15.81 5.40
C HIS A 15 -39.65 -15.81 6.70
N LEU A 16 -39.32 -15.02 7.73
CA LEU A 16 -40.10 -15.01 8.98
C LEU A 16 -40.96 -13.75 9.09
N ARG A 17 -42.23 -13.87 8.67
CA ARG A 17 -43.25 -12.86 8.97
C ARG A 17 -43.46 -12.76 10.49
N PRO A 18 -43.90 -11.60 11.02
CA PRO A 18 -43.96 -11.32 12.45
C PRO A 18 -44.77 -12.32 13.30
N ASN A 19 -45.69 -13.08 12.69
CA ASN A 19 -46.61 -13.98 13.37
C ASN A 19 -46.28 -15.48 13.23
N ASP A 20 -45.25 -15.88 12.48
CA ASP A 20 -45.11 -17.28 12.02
C ASP A 20 -44.24 -18.20 12.89
N GLY A 21 -43.74 -17.71 14.02
CA GLY A 21 -42.91 -18.51 14.94
C GLY A 21 -43.55 -18.73 16.31
N LEU A 22 -44.88 -18.65 16.39
CA LEU A 22 -45.63 -19.17 17.54
C LEU A 22 -46.16 -20.53 17.07
N ASP A 23 -45.84 -21.58 17.81
CA ASP A 23 -46.31 -22.94 17.57
C ASP A 23 -47.82 -22.91 17.23
N PRO A 24 -48.23 -23.44 16.05
CA PRO A 24 -49.64 -23.49 15.64
C PRO A 24 -50.55 -24.07 16.72
N GLU A 25 -50.07 -25.04 17.51
CA GLU A 25 -50.81 -25.62 18.63
C GLU A 25 -50.98 -24.62 19.77
N VAL A 26 -49.93 -23.86 20.10
CA VAL A 26 -49.98 -22.81 21.11
C VAL A 26 -50.96 -21.70 20.74
N LYS A 27 -51.05 -21.35 19.45
CA LYS A 27 -52.07 -20.41 18.96
C LYS A 27 -53.48 -20.97 19.17
N LYS A 28 -53.71 -22.23 18.76
CA LYS A 28 -55.00 -22.93 18.91
C LYS A 28 -55.42 -23.03 20.38
N LEU A 29 -54.50 -23.39 21.26
CA LEU A 29 -54.73 -23.50 22.70
C LEU A 29 -55.06 -22.13 23.30
N ARG A 30 -54.31 -21.05 22.98
CA ARG A 30 -54.64 -19.69 23.44
C ARG A 30 -56.04 -19.23 23.02
N THR A 31 -56.46 -19.54 21.79
CA THR A 31 -57.85 -19.25 21.36
C THR A 31 -58.87 -20.08 22.13
N ARG A 32 -58.59 -21.36 22.39
CA ARG A 32 -59.46 -22.24 23.17
C ARG A 32 -59.60 -21.78 24.63
N THR A 33 -58.50 -21.39 25.26
CA THR A 33 -58.49 -20.82 26.62
C THR A 33 -59.31 -19.53 26.71
N LYS A 34 -59.19 -18.63 25.71
CA LYS A 34 -59.99 -17.39 25.65
C LYS A 34 -61.49 -17.66 25.46
N LEU A 35 -61.86 -18.72 24.74
CA LEU A 35 -63.25 -19.11 24.54
C LEU A 35 -63.84 -19.71 25.82
N LEU A 36 -63.10 -20.59 26.51
CA LEU A 36 -63.52 -21.20 27.78
C LEU A 36 -63.60 -20.19 28.93
N ALA A 37 -62.72 -19.19 28.96
CA ALA A 37 -62.78 -18.13 29.97
C ALA A 37 -63.99 -17.20 29.80
N LYS A 38 -64.58 -17.13 28.61
CA LYS A 38 -65.77 -16.30 28.32
C LYS A 38 -67.09 -16.95 28.74
N THR A 39 -67.13 -18.27 28.93
CA THR A 39 -68.37 -18.99 29.26
C THR A 39 -68.72 -18.97 30.75
N GLY A 40 -67.81 -18.53 31.64
CA GLY A 40 -68.10 -18.19 33.04
C GLY A 40 -68.43 -19.33 34.00
N GLU A 41 -68.52 -20.58 33.53
CA GLU A 41 -68.81 -21.76 34.37
C GLU A 41 -67.57 -22.22 35.17
N LEU A 42 -67.76 -22.61 36.44
CA LEU A 42 -66.67 -23.02 37.35
C LEU A 42 -65.80 -24.17 36.79
N ASN A 43 -66.41 -25.15 36.11
CA ASN A 43 -65.70 -26.27 35.49
C ASN A 43 -64.87 -25.84 34.27
N ASN A 44 -65.34 -24.84 33.52
CA ASN A 44 -64.63 -24.29 32.37
C ASN A 44 -63.44 -23.41 32.81
N TYR A 45 -63.53 -22.78 34.00
CA TYR A 45 -62.44 -22.02 34.58
C TYR A 45 -61.25 -22.91 34.96
N ALA A 46 -61.48 -24.04 35.62
CA ALA A 46 -60.42 -25.00 35.96
C ALA A 46 -59.73 -25.57 34.70
N GLN A 47 -60.50 -25.89 33.66
CA GLN A 47 -59.97 -26.32 32.37
C GLN A 47 -59.20 -25.20 31.64
N ALA A 48 -59.68 -23.95 31.70
CA ALA A 48 -58.99 -22.81 31.11
C ALA A 48 -57.64 -22.54 31.81
N MET A 49 -57.57 -22.68 33.14
CA MET A 49 -56.32 -22.53 33.90
C MET A 49 -55.30 -23.63 33.56
N SER A 50 -55.73 -24.88 33.44
CA SER A 50 -54.86 -25.99 33.01
C SER A 50 -54.34 -25.78 31.58
N LEU A 51 -55.21 -25.38 30.64
CA LEU A 51 -54.80 -25.07 29.27
C LEU A 51 -53.87 -23.86 29.19
N ALA A 52 -54.05 -22.86 30.06
CA ALA A 52 -53.14 -21.71 30.16
C ALA A 52 -51.74 -22.16 30.61
N ALA A 53 -51.64 -22.99 31.64
CA ALA A 53 -50.37 -23.54 32.11
C ALA A 53 -49.66 -24.37 31.03
N ASP A 54 -50.40 -25.22 30.31
CA ASP A 54 -49.86 -26.00 29.18
C ASP A 54 -49.37 -25.12 28.03
N THR A 55 -50.10 -24.04 27.70
CA THR A 55 -49.64 -23.09 26.69
C THR A 55 -48.37 -22.37 27.10
N GLU A 56 -48.22 -22.04 28.39
CA GLU A 56 -47.06 -21.36 28.92
C GLU A 56 -45.83 -22.29 28.90
N MET A 57 -45.99 -23.54 29.32
CA MET A 57 -44.91 -24.53 29.26
C MET A 57 -44.44 -24.80 27.83
N ARG A 58 -45.38 -24.98 26.88
CA ARG A 58 -45.04 -25.19 25.47
C ARG A 58 -44.39 -23.94 24.84
N GLN A 59 -44.82 -22.75 25.24
CA GLN A 59 -44.16 -21.50 24.84
C GLN A 59 -42.73 -21.41 25.35
N LYS A 60 -42.49 -21.73 26.63
CA LYS A 60 -41.14 -21.74 27.20
C LYS A 60 -40.23 -22.70 26.44
N LYS A 61 -40.69 -23.93 26.20
CA LYS A 61 -39.93 -24.95 25.44
C LYS A 61 -39.64 -24.50 24.00
N SER A 62 -40.62 -23.93 23.30
CA SER A 62 -40.42 -23.41 21.93
C SER A 62 -39.45 -22.22 21.89
N LEU A 63 -39.49 -21.33 22.88
CA LEU A 63 -38.56 -20.21 23.00
C LEU A 63 -37.13 -20.69 23.31
N GLU A 64 -36.98 -21.72 24.13
CA GLU A 64 -35.68 -22.34 24.42
C GLU A 64 -35.08 -23.00 23.18
N GLN A 65 -35.88 -23.71 22.39
CA GLN A 65 -35.44 -24.28 21.11
C GLN A 65 -35.03 -23.20 20.11
N LEU A 66 -35.82 -22.14 19.97
CA LEU A 66 -35.45 -21.01 19.11
C LEU A 66 -34.15 -20.33 19.57
N LYS A 67 -33.89 -20.29 20.88
CA LYS A 67 -32.64 -19.75 21.43
C LYS A 67 -31.45 -20.66 21.10
N THR A 68 -31.60 -21.97 21.20
CA THR A 68 -30.52 -22.92 20.85
C THR A 68 -30.22 -22.90 19.36
N ASP A 69 -31.25 -22.84 18.51
CA ASP A 69 -31.09 -22.80 17.05
C ASP A 69 -30.42 -21.49 16.60
N GLU A 70 -30.80 -20.37 17.21
CA GLU A 70 -30.19 -19.06 16.95
C GLU A 70 -28.71 -19.05 17.40
N LEU A 71 -28.38 -19.60 18.58
CA LEU A 71 -26.98 -19.74 19.00
C LEU A 71 -26.16 -20.59 18.03
N ALA A 72 -26.69 -21.73 17.57
CA ALA A 72 -26.02 -22.60 16.60
C ALA A 72 -25.79 -21.89 15.26
N ARG A 73 -26.79 -21.13 14.76
CA ARG A 73 -26.62 -20.30 13.55
C ARG A 73 -25.51 -19.26 13.76
N GLN A 74 -25.53 -18.53 14.86
CA GLN A 74 -24.51 -17.51 15.15
C GLN A 74 -23.10 -18.09 15.24
N GLU A 75 -22.93 -19.29 15.80
CA GLU A 75 -21.65 -20.00 15.78
C GLU A 75 -21.18 -20.30 14.36
N THR A 76 -22.06 -20.77 13.47
CA THR A 76 -21.70 -20.99 12.06
C THR A 76 -21.31 -19.69 11.36
N GLU A 77 -21.98 -18.58 11.65
CA GLU A 77 -21.67 -17.27 11.08
C GLU A 77 -20.31 -16.73 11.55
N ARG A 78 -19.97 -16.93 12.84
CA ARG A 78 -18.63 -16.61 13.36
C ARG A 78 -17.54 -17.41 12.66
N ARG A 79 -17.75 -18.72 12.44
CA ARG A 79 -16.78 -19.58 11.72
C ARG A 79 -16.59 -19.11 10.28
N ASN A 80 -17.68 -18.86 9.55
CA ASN A 80 -17.63 -18.37 8.17
C ASN A 80 -16.92 -17.01 8.07
N LEU A 81 -17.19 -16.09 9.01
CA LEU A 81 -16.49 -14.81 9.07
C LEU A 81 -14.99 -14.99 9.31
N ALA A 82 -14.61 -15.85 10.27
CA ALA A 82 -13.21 -16.11 10.58
C ALA A 82 -12.45 -16.67 9.36
N GLU A 83 -13.04 -17.63 8.64
CA GLU A 83 -12.48 -18.17 7.41
C GLU A 83 -12.36 -17.11 6.31
N ALA A 84 -13.39 -16.29 6.10
CA ALA A 84 -13.35 -15.21 5.10
C ALA A 84 -12.26 -14.17 5.40
N LEU A 85 -12.09 -13.78 6.68
CA LEU A 85 -11.04 -12.85 7.08
C LEU A 85 -9.64 -13.45 6.87
N LYS A 86 -9.46 -14.75 7.13
CA LYS A 86 -8.20 -15.47 6.90
C LYS A 86 -7.84 -15.53 5.41
N MET A 87 -8.80 -15.85 4.55
CA MET A 87 -8.58 -15.88 3.10
C MET A 87 -8.19 -14.50 2.57
N ARG A 88 -8.88 -13.45 3.02
CA ARG A 88 -8.57 -12.07 2.64
C ARG A 88 -7.17 -11.63 3.08
N GLU A 89 -6.74 -12.06 4.26
CA GLU A 89 -5.39 -11.80 4.74
C GLU A 89 -4.34 -12.48 3.87
N ALA A 90 -4.54 -13.75 3.53
CA ALA A 90 -3.67 -14.50 2.63
C ALA A 90 -3.57 -13.83 1.25
N ASP A 91 -4.70 -13.42 0.66
CA ASP A 91 -4.73 -12.70 -0.62
C ASP A 91 -3.96 -11.38 -0.56
N THR A 92 -4.10 -10.64 0.55
CA THR A 92 -3.41 -9.37 0.75
C THR A 92 -1.91 -9.58 0.88
N ILE A 93 -1.48 -10.59 1.66
CA ILE A 93 -0.06 -10.95 1.81
C ILE A 93 0.53 -11.34 0.46
N ALA A 94 -0.13 -12.21 -0.30
CA ALA A 94 0.32 -12.66 -1.61
C ALA A 94 0.47 -11.49 -2.60
N LEU A 95 -0.48 -10.54 -2.60
CA LEU A 95 -0.40 -9.32 -3.41
C LEU A 95 0.85 -8.49 -3.05
N TRP A 96 1.10 -8.28 -1.76
CA TRP A 96 2.25 -7.49 -1.31
C TRP A 96 3.57 -8.19 -1.57
N ASP A 97 3.62 -9.52 -1.45
CA ASP A 97 4.82 -10.29 -1.78
C ASP A 97 5.12 -10.24 -3.28
N HIS A 98 4.10 -10.28 -4.14
CA HIS A 98 4.26 -10.03 -5.58
C HIS A 98 4.79 -8.62 -5.86
N LYS A 99 4.22 -7.58 -5.23
CA LYS A 99 4.72 -6.21 -5.39
C LYS A 99 6.16 -6.05 -4.88
N ARG A 100 6.53 -6.77 -3.82
CA ARG A 100 7.91 -6.79 -3.31
C ARG A 100 8.86 -7.30 -4.37
N LYS A 101 8.53 -8.39 -5.06
CA LYS A 101 9.34 -8.93 -6.16
C LYS A 101 9.55 -7.88 -7.25
N LEU A 102 8.48 -7.23 -7.72
CA LEU A 102 8.58 -6.18 -8.74
C LEU A 102 9.48 -5.00 -8.32
N VAL A 103 9.41 -4.58 -7.05
CA VAL A 103 10.27 -3.50 -6.54
C VAL A 103 11.73 -3.94 -6.47
N MET A 104 12.00 -5.17 -6.04
CA MET A 104 13.37 -5.71 -5.99
C MET A 104 13.96 -5.89 -7.38
N GLU A 105 13.18 -6.44 -8.34
CA GLU A 105 13.57 -6.56 -9.74
C GLU A 105 13.92 -5.20 -10.35
N HIS A 106 13.09 -4.18 -10.10
CA HIS A 106 13.37 -2.80 -10.55
C HIS A 106 14.64 -2.20 -9.92
N ILE A 107 14.92 -2.50 -8.66
CA ILE A 107 16.17 -2.09 -7.99
C ILE A 107 17.37 -2.79 -8.63
N GLU A 108 17.28 -4.09 -8.91
CA GLU A 108 18.33 -4.86 -9.57
C GLU A 108 18.62 -4.32 -10.99
N GLU A 109 17.57 -4.01 -11.75
CA GLU A 109 17.70 -3.38 -13.07
C GLU A 109 18.40 -2.02 -13.00
N LYS A 110 18.10 -1.20 -11.98
CA LYS A 110 18.77 0.08 -11.77
C LYS A 110 20.25 -0.06 -11.44
N ILE A 111 20.60 -1.01 -10.57
CA ILE A 111 21.99 -1.29 -10.20
C ILE A 111 22.74 -1.74 -11.45
N LYS A 112 22.19 -2.70 -12.19
CA LYS A 112 22.79 -3.18 -13.44
C LYS A 112 22.95 -2.07 -14.48
N GLY A 113 21.92 -1.27 -14.70
CA GLY A 113 21.98 -0.13 -15.62
C GLY A 113 22.96 0.97 -15.16
N PHE A 114 23.27 1.05 -13.86
CA PHE A 114 24.34 1.89 -13.36
C PHE A 114 25.72 1.29 -13.66
N GLU A 115 25.93 0.00 -13.41
CA GLU A 115 27.19 -0.70 -13.71
C GLU A 115 27.55 -0.63 -15.20
N GLU A 116 26.58 -0.82 -16.09
CA GLU A 116 26.78 -0.70 -17.54
C GLU A 116 27.19 0.73 -17.94
N ARG A 117 26.56 1.75 -17.34
CA ARG A 117 26.93 3.17 -17.57
C ARG A 117 28.30 3.50 -16.99
N LYS A 118 28.62 2.99 -15.80
CA LYS A 118 29.92 3.15 -15.13
C LYS A 118 31.03 2.61 -16.03
N GLN A 119 30.84 1.40 -16.57
CA GLN A 119 31.79 0.81 -17.50
C GLN A 119 31.90 1.59 -18.81
N GLY A 120 30.77 2.01 -19.40
CA GLY A 120 30.76 2.82 -20.62
C GLY A 120 31.50 4.16 -20.47
N GLN A 121 31.40 4.81 -19.31
CA GLN A 121 32.16 6.05 -19.02
C GLN A 121 33.67 5.78 -18.91
N ARG A 122 34.08 4.69 -18.26
CA ARG A 122 35.49 4.27 -18.18
C ARG A 122 36.06 3.99 -19.57
N ASP A 123 35.35 3.21 -20.37
CA ASP A 123 35.79 2.85 -21.72
C ASP A 123 35.89 4.09 -22.62
N ALA A 124 34.92 5.00 -22.54
CA ALA A 124 34.94 6.26 -23.28
C ALA A 124 36.15 7.14 -22.91
N LEU A 125 36.46 7.26 -21.62
CA LEU A 125 37.64 8.00 -21.16
C LEU A 125 38.93 7.35 -21.66
N MET A 126 39.07 6.02 -21.52
CA MET A 126 40.26 5.31 -21.96
C MET A 126 40.47 5.42 -23.47
N MET A 127 39.41 5.34 -24.27
CA MET A 127 39.48 5.57 -25.71
C MET A 127 39.91 7.00 -26.05
N ALA A 128 39.39 8.01 -25.33
CA ALA A 128 39.78 9.40 -25.53
C ALA A 128 41.25 9.62 -25.18
N LEU A 129 41.69 9.11 -24.02
CA LEU A 129 43.08 9.20 -23.56
C LEU A 129 44.05 8.46 -24.49
N ASN A 130 43.65 7.36 -25.13
CA ASN A 130 44.50 6.61 -26.06
C ASN A 130 44.66 7.30 -27.42
N LYS A 131 43.69 8.14 -27.81
CA LYS A 131 43.76 8.94 -29.05
C LYS A 131 44.51 10.26 -28.86
N GLU A 132 44.75 10.69 -27.62
CA GLU A 132 45.40 11.95 -27.31
C GLU A 132 46.94 11.81 -27.44
N PRO A 133 47.57 12.36 -28.50
CA PRO A 133 49.01 12.26 -28.67
C PRO A 133 49.73 13.06 -27.58
N MET A 134 50.91 12.58 -27.16
CA MET A 134 51.76 13.35 -26.25
C MET A 134 52.15 14.68 -26.93
N PRO A 135 51.93 15.84 -26.28
CA PRO A 135 52.29 17.11 -26.86
C PRO A 135 53.83 17.25 -27.00
N PRO A 136 54.31 18.09 -27.91
CA PRO A 136 55.74 18.33 -28.05
C PRO A 136 56.33 19.00 -26.80
N VAL A 137 57.53 18.57 -26.42
CA VAL A 137 58.24 19.10 -25.25
C VAL A 137 58.52 20.59 -25.43
N LYS A 138 58.04 21.41 -24.48
CA LYS A 138 58.37 22.82 -24.39
C LYS A 138 59.58 23.01 -23.47
N TYR A 139 60.76 23.09 -24.05
CA TYR A 139 62.00 23.29 -23.30
C TYR A 139 61.97 24.59 -22.48
N SER A 140 62.68 24.65 -21.37
CA SER A 140 62.82 25.87 -20.55
C SER A 140 63.54 26.99 -21.31
N SER A 141 63.50 28.22 -20.80
CA SER A 141 64.27 29.33 -21.37
C SER A 141 65.76 29.01 -21.41
N VAL A 142 66.31 28.37 -20.38
CA VAL A 142 67.72 27.99 -20.28
C VAL A 142 68.14 27.09 -21.45
N VAL A 143 67.41 26.01 -21.69
CA VAL A 143 67.70 25.07 -22.79
C VAL A 143 67.50 25.71 -24.17
N ARG A 144 66.52 26.62 -24.29
CA ARG A 144 66.31 27.38 -25.54
C ARG A 144 67.46 28.33 -25.80
N ASP A 145 67.85 29.12 -24.81
CA ASP A 145 68.89 30.15 -24.92
C ASP A 145 70.25 29.49 -25.20
N ASP A 146 70.61 28.45 -24.46
CA ASP A 146 71.83 27.66 -24.71
C ASP A 146 71.82 27.03 -26.10
N SER A 147 70.67 26.53 -26.58
CA SER A 147 70.58 26.01 -27.95
C SER A 147 70.74 27.11 -29.01
N THR A 148 70.40 28.36 -28.72
CA THR A 148 70.67 29.47 -29.65
C THR A 148 72.14 29.89 -29.63
N ILE A 149 72.80 29.85 -28.47
CA ILE A 149 74.23 30.13 -28.33
C ILE A 149 75.05 29.07 -29.07
N GLU A 150 74.71 27.79 -28.90
CA GLU A 150 75.33 26.66 -29.60
C GLU A 150 75.27 26.83 -31.13
N ARG A 151 74.08 27.14 -31.68
CA ARG A 151 73.92 27.42 -33.12
C ARG A 151 74.74 28.61 -33.59
N LYS A 152 74.81 29.69 -32.81
CA LYS A 152 75.61 30.88 -33.16
C LYS A 152 77.10 30.57 -33.19
N LEU A 153 77.59 29.79 -32.22
CA LEU A 153 78.99 29.35 -32.17
C LEU A 153 79.34 28.41 -33.33
N ALA A 154 78.45 27.48 -33.68
CA ALA A 154 78.62 26.61 -34.83
C ALA A 154 78.65 27.40 -36.16
N ALA A 155 77.74 28.36 -36.33
CA ALA A 155 77.69 29.23 -37.51
C ALA A 155 78.94 30.13 -37.65
N ALA A 156 79.57 30.49 -36.53
CA ALA A 156 80.82 31.25 -36.50
C ALA A 156 82.09 30.38 -36.70
N GLY A 157 81.96 29.06 -36.90
CA GLY A 157 83.10 28.15 -37.09
C GLY A 157 83.80 27.70 -35.79
N ASN A 158 83.27 28.06 -34.63
CA ASN A 158 83.82 27.70 -33.31
C ASN A 158 83.32 26.31 -32.86
N PHE A 159 83.64 25.27 -33.63
CA PHE A 159 83.08 23.93 -33.44
C PHE A 159 83.41 23.29 -32.08
N ASP A 160 84.60 23.52 -31.53
CA ASP A 160 84.98 22.98 -30.22
C ASP A 160 84.10 23.50 -29.08
N TYR A 161 83.75 24.80 -29.12
CA TYR A 161 82.87 25.42 -28.14
C TYR A 161 81.41 25.01 -28.35
N ALA A 162 80.95 24.92 -29.60
CA ALA A 162 79.63 24.41 -29.94
C ALA A 162 79.44 22.96 -29.46
N MET A 163 80.46 22.10 -29.63
CA MET A 163 80.43 20.70 -29.18
C MET A 163 80.35 20.58 -27.65
N ARG A 164 81.04 21.45 -26.89
CA ARG A 164 80.95 21.48 -25.42
C ARG A 164 79.55 21.87 -24.95
N TYR A 165 78.96 22.90 -25.58
CA TYR A 165 77.59 23.32 -25.30
C TYR A 165 76.56 22.25 -25.68
N ASN A 166 76.72 21.59 -26.82
CA ASN A 166 75.83 20.50 -27.24
C ASN A 166 75.85 19.33 -26.24
N LYS A 167 77.03 18.96 -25.73
CA LYS A 167 77.16 17.92 -24.71
C LYS A 167 76.46 18.28 -23.39
N SER A 168 76.54 19.52 -22.92
CA SER A 168 75.81 19.93 -21.70
C SER A 168 74.30 20.06 -21.94
N LEU A 169 73.90 20.55 -23.12
CA LEU A 169 72.49 20.66 -23.55
C LEU A 169 71.80 19.31 -23.68
N ALA A 170 72.52 18.27 -24.12
CA ALA A 170 71.95 16.94 -24.31
C ALA A 170 71.34 16.38 -23.01
N GLY A 171 72.07 16.51 -21.89
CA GLY A 171 71.59 16.08 -20.58
C GLY A 171 70.36 16.87 -20.11
N LEU A 172 70.39 18.20 -20.26
CA LEU A 172 69.27 19.07 -19.89
C LEU A 172 68.01 18.81 -20.72
N LYS A 173 68.16 18.64 -22.04
CA LYS A 173 67.04 18.29 -22.95
C LYS A 173 66.44 16.94 -22.58
N GLN A 174 67.27 15.94 -22.26
CA GLN A 174 66.80 14.62 -21.86
C GLN A 174 66.05 14.65 -20.53
N GLU A 175 66.56 15.40 -19.54
CA GLU A 175 65.85 15.58 -18.27
C GLU A 175 64.52 16.31 -18.43
N GLU A 176 64.47 17.38 -19.21
CA GLU A 176 63.22 18.12 -19.47
C GLU A 176 62.21 17.28 -20.23
N ALA A 177 62.66 16.47 -21.20
CA ALA A 177 61.80 15.52 -21.91
C ALA A 177 61.23 14.46 -20.96
N ARG A 178 62.05 13.91 -20.05
CA ARG A 178 61.59 12.96 -19.02
C ARG A 178 60.56 13.59 -18.08
N ARG A 179 60.82 14.80 -17.57
CA ARG A 179 59.88 15.51 -16.68
C ARG A 179 58.57 15.81 -17.41
N HIS A 180 58.63 16.17 -18.69
CA HIS A 180 57.45 16.41 -19.51
C HIS A 180 56.61 15.14 -19.68
N GLU A 181 57.25 14.00 -20.00
CA GLU A 181 56.57 12.71 -20.10
C GLU A 181 55.92 12.29 -18.77
N GLU A 182 56.64 12.45 -17.66
CA GLU A 182 56.10 12.19 -16.32
C GLU A 182 54.89 13.07 -16.00
N GLN A 183 54.95 14.37 -16.31
CA GLN A 183 53.82 15.29 -16.12
C GLN A 183 52.63 14.94 -17.00
N TRP A 184 52.88 14.52 -18.24
CA TRP A 184 51.85 14.06 -19.16
C TRP A 184 51.13 12.83 -18.62
N LEU A 185 51.88 11.81 -18.19
CA LEU A 185 51.33 10.60 -17.58
C LEU A 185 50.56 10.90 -16.29
N ARG A 186 51.09 11.76 -15.41
CA ARG A 186 50.38 12.21 -14.19
C ARG A 186 49.07 12.92 -14.53
N SER A 187 49.05 13.74 -15.57
CA SER A 187 47.82 14.45 -16.00
C SER A 187 46.76 13.48 -16.51
N ARG A 188 47.16 12.43 -17.24
CA ARG A 188 46.24 11.35 -17.66
C ARG A 188 45.71 10.58 -16.44
N GLN A 189 46.59 10.21 -15.50
CA GLN A 189 46.18 9.52 -14.28
C GLN A 189 45.20 10.36 -13.45
N LEU A 190 45.46 11.66 -13.28
CA LEU A 190 44.56 12.56 -12.56
C LEU A 190 43.14 12.61 -13.18
N ARG A 191 43.03 12.52 -14.51
CA ARG A 191 41.71 12.43 -15.18
C ARG A 191 41.00 11.12 -14.87
N ILE A 192 41.73 10.01 -14.82
CA ILE A 192 41.20 8.69 -14.45
C ILE A 192 40.71 8.73 -12.99
N ASP A 193 41.55 9.21 -12.07
CA ASP A 193 41.23 9.26 -10.64
C ASP A 193 39.98 10.13 -10.38
N ARG A 194 39.87 11.29 -11.07
CA ARG A 194 38.68 12.15 -11.00
C ARG A 194 37.40 11.47 -11.51
N LEU A 195 37.52 10.66 -12.56
CA LEU A 195 36.37 9.90 -13.05
C LEU A 195 35.95 8.85 -12.02
N GLU A 196 36.90 8.11 -11.44
CA GLU A 196 36.62 7.11 -10.42
C GLU A 196 36.01 7.71 -9.15
N GLU A 197 36.50 8.86 -8.68
CA GLU A 197 35.90 9.59 -7.56
C GLU A 197 34.46 9.99 -7.85
N LYS A 198 34.20 10.53 -9.05
CA LYS A 198 32.85 10.88 -9.48
C LYS A 198 31.93 9.66 -9.54
N LEU A 199 32.40 8.56 -10.13
CA LEU A 199 31.63 7.32 -10.25
C LEU A 199 31.34 6.70 -8.87
N ALA A 200 32.28 6.78 -7.92
CA ALA A 200 32.07 6.33 -6.55
C ALA A 200 31.00 7.17 -5.82
N GLY A 201 30.98 8.49 -6.04
CA GLY A 201 29.91 9.36 -5.55
C GLY A 201 28.55 9.00 -6.14
N GLU A 202 28.47 8.84 -7.46
CA GLU A 202 27.24 8.43 -8.15
C GLU A 202 26.75 7.03 -7.72
N GLU A 203 27.68 6.12 -7.39
CA GLU A 203 27.37 4.78 -6.86
C GLU A 203 26.72 4.87 -5.48
N GLY A 204 27.26 5.72 -4.59
CA GLY A 204 26.65 6.03 -3.29
C GLY A 204 25.23 6.59 -3.45
N ASP A 205 25.06 7.60 -4.30
CA ASP A 205 23.75 8.22 -4.58
C ASP A 205 22.73 7.21 -5.13
N MET A 206 23.18 6.28 -5.98
CA MET A 206 22.38 5.21 -6.56
C MET A 206 21.94 4.20 -5.49
N HIS A 207 22.86 3.76 -4.62
CA HIS A 207 22.54 2.85 -3.51
C HIS A 207 21.55 3.50 -2.54
N ASP A 208 21.76 4.75 -2.17
CA ASP A 208 20.85 5.53 -1.34
C ASP A 208 19.46 5.64 -1.97
N ALA A 209 19.38 5.84 -3.29
CA ALA A 209 18.11 5.89 -4.01
C ALA A 209 17.38 4.53 -3.97
N CYS A 210 18.11 3.44 -4.15
CA CYS A 210 17.57 2.08 -4.06
C CYS A 210 17.09 1.73 -2.64
N GLU A 211 17.86 2.10 -1.61
CA GLU A 211 17.44 1.94 -0.22
C GLU A 211 16.19 2.75 0.10
N ARG A 212 16.13 4.01 -0.33
CA ARG A 212 14.92 4.84 -0.15
C ARG A 212 13.68 4.21 -0.79
N GLU A 213 13.81 3.62 -1.97
CA GLU A 213 12.70 2.91 -2.62
C GLU A 213 12.29 1.66 -1.85
N ARG A 214 13.26 0.87 -1.37
CA ARG A 214 13.01 -0.30 -0.54
C ARG A 214 12.31 0.07 0.77
N LEU A 215 12.82 1.05 1.51
CA LEU A 215 12.25 1.52 2.77
C LEU A 215 10.85 2.09 2.56
N ARG A 216 10.64 2.85 1.48
CA ARG A 216 9.30 3.37 1.12
C ARG A 216 8.31 2.23 0.88
N PHE A 217 8.73 1.19 0.18
CA PHE A 217 7.90 0.01 -0.04
C PHE A 217 7.58 -0.72 1.27
N GLU A 218 8.59 -0.95 2.12
CA GLU A 218 8.42 -1.61 3.41
C GLU A 218 7.45 -0.84 4.32
N PHE A 219 7.58 0.49 4.37
CA PHE A 219 6.66 1.35 5.11
C PHE A 219 5.22 1.27 4.57
N GLN A 220 5.03 1.32 3.24
CA GLN A 220 3.71 1.19 2.63
C GLN A 220 3.06 -0.17 2.94
N ARG A 221 3.85 -1.24 2.88
CA ARG A 221 3.39 -2.59 3.25
C ARG A 221 2.98 -2.63 4.71
N GLN A 222 3.78 -2.08 5.61
CA GLN A 222 3.44 -2.03 7.04
C GLN A 222 2.12 -1.30 7.29
N VAL A 223 1.95 -0.09 6.74
CA VAL A 223 0.71 0.69 6.88
C VAL A 223 -0.50 -0.07 6.33
N ALA A 224 -0.34 -0.76 5.20
CA ALA A 224 -1.40 -1.56 4.62
C ALA A 224 -1.79 -2.75 5.51
N MET A 225 -0.83 -3.44 6.11
CA MET A 225 -1.08 -4.54 7.05
C MET A 225 -1.75 -4.06 8.34
N GLU A 226 -1.31 -2.94 8.90
CA GLU A 226 -1.97 -2.32 10.06
C GLU A 226 -3.42 -1.92 9.76
N THR A 227 -3.65 -1.37 8.57
CA THR A 227 -4.99 -0.99 8.10
C THR A 227 -5.88 -2.22 7.91
N LEU A 228 -5.33 -3.30 7.34
CA LEU A 228 -6.02 -4.59 7.22
C LEU A 228 -6.44 -5.10 8.60
N GLN A 229 -5.52 -5.12 9.57
CA GLN A 229 -5.80 -5.60 10.92
C GLN A 229 -6.87 -4.75 11.64
N LYS A 230 -6.79 -3.42 11.53
CA LYS A 230 -7.83 -2.51 12.07
C LYS A 230 -9.20 -2.79 11.45
N ASN A 231 -9.25 -3.00 10.14
CA ASN A 231 -10.49 -3.32 9.43
C ASN A 231 -11.05 -4.69 9.83
N GLN A 232 -10.20 -5.71 10.00
CA GLN A 232 -10.62 -7.02 10.48
C GLN A 232 -11.19 -6.94 11.91
N ASN A 233 -10.55 -6.19 12.81
CA ASN A 233 -11.04 -6.00 14.18
C ASN A 233 -12.38 -5.26 14.22
N ALA A 234 -12.53 -4.20 13.42
CA ALA A 234 -13.78 -3.47 13.29
C ALA A 234 -14.91 -4.37 12.76
N LEU A 235 -14.65 -5.16 11.70
CA LEU A 235 -15.60 -6.12 11.16
C LEU A 235 -16.05 -7.17 12.19
N ARG A 236 -15.11 -7.72 12.97
CA ARG A 236 -15.43 -8.67 14.06
C ARG A 236 -16.34 -8.01 15.10
N SER A 237 -16.01 -6.80 15.53
CA SER A 237 -16.82 -6.05 16.51
C SER A 237 -18.21 -5.72 15.97
N ASP A 238 -18.32 -5.25 14.72
CA ASP A 238 -19.60 -4.92 14.09
C ASP A 238 -20.49 -6.16 13.94
N VAL A 239 -19.91 -7.33 13.58
CA VAL A 239 -20.65 -8.58 13.50
C VAL A 239 -21.13 -9.03 14.88
N GLU A 240 -20.28 -9.04 15.91
CA GLU A 240 -20.72 -9.40 17.27
C GLU A 240 -21.81 -8.45 17.80
N HIS A 241 -21.71 -7.15 17.52
CA HIS A 241 -22.77 -6.19 17.85
C HIS A 241 -24.09 -6.49 17.12
N ALA A 242 -24.02 -6.87 15.84
CA ALA A 242 -25.20 -7.28 15.08
C ALA A 242 -25.84 -8.55 15.66
N LEU A 243 -25.03 -9.58 15.94
CA LEU A 243 -25.48 -10.86 16.52
C LEU A 243 -26.11 -10.67 17.91
N ALA A 244 -25.53 -9.81 18.75
CA ALA A 244 -26.11 -9.47 20.06
C ALA A 244 -27.46 -8.72 19.93
N GLY A 245 -27.60 -7.88 18.90
CA GLY A 245 -28.83 -7.16 18.61
C GLY A 245 -30.01 -8.05 18.21
N GLU A 246 -29.73 -9.23 17.63
CA GLU A 246 -30.77 -10.19 17.22
C GLU A 246 -31.46 -10.86 18.41
N PHE A 247 -30.76 -11.07 19.54
CA PHE A 247 -31.36 -11.58 20.77
C PHE A 247 -32.22 -10.54 21.51
N ALA A 248 -31.90 -9.24 21.36
CA ALA A 248 -32.59 -8.16 22.04
C ALA A 248 -33.99 -7.85 21.44
N GLN A 249 -34.30 -8.36 20.25
CA GLN A 249 -35.58 -8.13 19.60
C GLN A 249 -36.65 -9.15 20.04
N ARG A 250 -37.22 -8.93 21.22
CA ARG A 250 -38.58 -9.43 21.50
C ARG A 250 -39.56 -8.82 20.48
N ARG A 251 -40.41 -9.68 19.91
CA ARG A 251 -41.36 -9.46 18.79
C ARG A 251 -42.28 -8.24 18.82
N GLU A 252 -42.32 -7.44 19.88
CA GLU A 252 -43.30 -6.36 20.05
C GLU A 252 -42.75 -4.96 19.70
N VAL A 253 -41.44 -4.82 19.53
CA VAL A 253 -40.80 -3.49 19.38
C VAL A 253 -40.77 -2.99 17.92
N ARG A 254 -41.24 -3.77 16.94
CA ARG A 254 -41.32 -3.29 15.53
C ARG A 254 -42.36 -2.18 15.32
N LYS A 255 -43.34 -2.05 16.23
CA LYS A 255 -44.32 -0.95 16.20
C LYS A 255 -43.80 0.33 16.89
N SER A 256 -42.85 0.24 17.81
CA SER A 256 -42.31 1.41 18.53
C SER A 256 -41.03 1.97 17.90
N LEU A 257 -40.25 1.17 17.16
CA LEU A 257 -39.02 1.62 16.50
C LEU A 257 -39.24 2.37 15.18
N THR A 258 -40.41 2.23 14.55
CA THR A 258 -40.81 3.06 13.38
C THR A 258 -41.38 4.43 13.78
N ALA A 259 -41.61 4.68 15.07
CA ALA A 259 -42.19 5.93 15.58
C ALA A 259 -41.17 6.88 16.25
N GLY A 260 -39.91 6.44 16.44
CA GLY A 260 -38.88 7.23 17.13
C GLY A 260 -38.06 8.12 16.19
N LYS A 261 -38.25 9.44 16.26
CA LYS A 261 -37.51 10.48 15.50
C LYS A 261 -36.01 10.59 15.81
N SER A 262 -35.43 9.73 16.65
CA SER A 262 -34.02 9.79 17.04
C SER A 262 -33.27 8.54 16.60
N GLN A 263 -32.85 8.51 15.33
CA GLN A 263 -31.79 7.57 14.93
C GLN A 263 -30.50 7.91 15.69
N PRO A 264 -29.75 6.91 16.20
CA PRO A 264 -28.45 7.15 16.79
C PRO A 264 -27.53 7.82 15.76
N LYS A 265 -27.01 8.99 16.12
CA LYS A 265 -26.08 9.76 15.28
C LYS A 265 -24.82 8.92 15.00
N SER A 266 -24.39 8.96 13.73
CA SER A 266 -23.01 8.74 13.23
C SER A 266 -22.59 7.38 12.63
N TYR A 267 -23.33 6.89 11.63
CA TYR A 267 -22.74 6.11 10.52
C TYR A 267 -22.57 6.94 9.23
N LYS A 268 -22.97 8.22 9.24
CA LYS A 268 -22.84 9.18 8.13
C LYS A 268 -21.45 9.85 8.07
N SER A 269 -20.65 9.78 9.13
CA SER A 269 -19.34 10.43 9.23
C SER A 269 -18.15 9.49 9.01
N ARG A 270 -18.40 8.20 8.76
CA ARG A 270 -17.36 7.19 8.52
C ARG A 270 -17.18 7.01 7.01
N GLN A 271 -15.95 6.82 6.56
CA GLN A 271 -15.66 6.53 5.16
C GLN A 271 -16.46 5.31 4.69
N ASP A 272 -17.08 5.43 3.51
CA ASP A 272 -17.80 4.33 2.86
C ASP A 272 -16.78 3.24 2.51
N THR A 273 -16.70 2.21 3.36
CA THR A 273 -15.83 1.05 3.25
C THR A 273 -16.68 -0.20 3.42
N ASN A 274 -16.14 -1.38 3.07
CA ASN A 274 -16.92 -2.64 3.10
C ASN A 274 -17.55 -2.94 4.45
N ALA A 275 -16.85 -2.54 5.52
CA ALA A 275 -17.31 -2.71 6.89
C ALA A 275 -18.54 -1.86 7.22
N THR A 276 -18.59 -0.61 6.74
CA THR A 276 -19.77 0.26 6.92
C THR A 276 -20.97 -0.22 6.11
N PHE A 277 -20.77 -0.87 4.96
CA PHE A 277 -21.84 -1.52 4.20
C PHE A 277 -22.40 -2.76 4.91
N TYR A 278 -21.51 -3.64 5.40
CA TYR A 278 -21.89 -4.86 6.12
C TYR A 278 -22.62 -4.57 7.44
N GLY A 279 -22.08 -3.64 8.23
CA GLY A 279 -22.73 -3.15 9.44
C GLY A 279 -24.07 -2.45 9.16
N ARG A 280 -24.19 -1.71 8.05
CA ARG A 280 -25.48 -1.11 7.63
C ARG A 280 -26.51 -2.16 7.23
N LEU A 281 -26.15 -3.17 6.42
CA LEU A 281 -27.06 -4.25 6.02
C LEU A 281 -27.58 -5.07 7.21
N MET A 282 -26.70 -5.33 8.19
CA MET A 282 -27.09 -5.96 9.46
C MET A 282 -28.05 -5.07 10.25
N MET A 283 -27.82 -3.76 10.32
CA MET A 283 -28.68 -2.82 11.05
C MET A 283 -30.02 -2.54 10.35
N GLU A 284 -30.07 -2.54 9.02
CA GLU A 284 -31.30 -2.51 8.21
C GLU A 284 -32.17 -3.75 8.47
N ARG A 285 -31.55 -4.92 8.57
CA ARG A 285 -32.23 -6.17 8.93
C ARG A 285 -32.82 -6.16 10.34
N VAL A 286 -32.12 -5.53 11.28
CA VAL A 286 -32.58 -5.29 12.66
C VAL A 286 -33.58 -4.10 12.72
N GLY A 287 -33.99 -3.53 11.57
CA GLY A 287 -35.02 -2.49 11.51
C GLY A 287 -34.58 -1.10 11.96
N LYS A 288 -33.27 -0.80 11.89
CA LYS A 288 -32.68 0.51 12.23
C LYS A 288 -32.22 1.32 11.02
N GLY A 289 -32.36 0.84 9.78
CA GLY A 289 -32.03 1.59 8.57
C GLY A 289 -33.27 2.10 7.82
N SER A 290 -33.13 3.28 7.20
CA SER A 290 -34.21 3.98 6.48
C SER A 290 -34.74 3.18 5.28
N LEU A 291 -36.05 3.23 5.07
CA LEU A 291 -36.79 2.53 4.01
C LEU A 291 -36.50 2.99 2.57
N ASP A 292 -35.76 4.09 2.36
CA ASP A 292 -35.68 4.77 1.06
C ASP A 292 -34.26 4.83 0.46
N VAL A 293 -33.62 3.68 0.22
CA VAL A 293 -32.46 3.64 -0.70
C VAL A 293 -32.53 2.36 -1.56
N PRO A 294 -32.40 2.45 -2.90
CA PRO A 294 -32.41 1.28 -3.78
C PRO A 294 -31.33 0.27 -3.36
N SER A 295 -31.72 -1.01 -3.27
CA SER A 295 -30.92 -2.15 -2.79
C SER A 295 -29.72 -2.53 -3.68
N VAL A 296 -29.22 -1.62 -4.51
CA VAL A 296 -28.12 -1.87 -5.45
C VAL A 296 -27.24 -0.63 -5.55
N CYS A 297 -26.21 -0.54 -4.71
CA CYS A 297 -25.07 0.34 -4.96
C CYS A 297 -23.89 -0.51 -5.43
N LYS A 298 -23.39 -0.20 -6.64
CA LYS A 298 -22.16 -0.77 -7.19
C LYS A 298 -21.02 -0.58 -6.19
N MET A 299 -20.35 -1.66 -5.82
CA MET A 299 -19.10 -1.62 -5.05
C MET A 299 -18.10 -0.73 -5.77
N HIS A 300 -17.73 0.40 -5.18
CA HIS A 300 -16.50 1.10 -5.52
C HIS A 300 -15.53 0.90 -4.36
N TRP A 301 -14.60 -0.04 -4.56
CA TRP A 301 -13.33 0.00 -3.85
C TRP A 301 -12.60 1.21 -4.40
N GLY A 302 -12.67 2.32 -3.68
CA GLY A 302 -11.64 3.33 -3.81
C GLY A 302 -10.32 2.59 -3.63
N ILE A 303 -9.59 2.37 -4.72
CA ILE A 303 -8.15 2.31 -4.66
C ILE A 303 -7.82 3.59 -3.89
N VAL A 304 -7.36 3.45 -2.65
CA VAL A 304 -6.74 4.60 -1.98
C VAL A 304 -5.55 4.88 -2.86
N ASP A 305 -5.72 5.81 -3.80
CA ASP A 305 -4.61 6.31 -4.57
C ASP A 305 -3.54 6.69 -3.53
N PRO A 306 -2.33 6.14 -3.64
CA PRO A 306 -1.27 6.56 -2.75
C PRO A 306 -1.18 8.10 -2.86
N PRO A 307 -0.89 8.81 -1.76
CA PRO A 307 -0.69 10.25 -1.85
C PRO A 307 0.28 10.53 -2.99
N ARG A 308 -0.22 11.22 -4.02
CA ARG A 308 0.60 11.66 -5.15
C ARG A 308 1.57 12.70 -4.60
N PHE A 309 2.74 12.24 -4.17
CA PHE A 309 3.92 13.08 -4.12
C PHE A 309 4.42 13.22 -5.55
N GLY A 310 3.73 14.09 -6.30
CA GLY A 310 4.17 14.52 -7.62
C GLY A 310 5.45 15.31 -7.47
N GLY A 311 6.57 14.67 -7.79
CA GLY A 311 7.72 15.37 -8.34
C GLY A 311 7.47 15.59 -9.82
N GLU A 312 6.64 16.57 -10.18
CA GLU A 312 6.52 17.05 -11.55
C GLU A 312 6.10 18.52 -11.56
N GLY A 313 7.07 19.37 -11.90
CA GLY A 313 6.85 20.53 -12.78
C GLY A 313 5.92 21.61 -12.25
N ASP A 314 6.54 22.61 -11.63
CA ASP A 314 6.02 23.96 -11.45
C ASP A 314 5.74 24.61 -12.84
N LYS A 315 4.64 24.21 -13.49
CA LYS A 315 4.11 24.90 -14.66
C LYS A 315 3.26 26.06 -14.19
N LYS A 316 3.94 27.21 -14.08
CA LYS A 316 3.41 28.58 -14.14
C LYS A 316 1.97 28.62 -14.66
N LYS A 317 1.01 28.82 -13.76
CA LYS A 317 -0.30 29.36 -14.12
C LYS A 317 -0.10 30.77 -14.68
N LYS A 318 0.00 30.89 -16.01
CA LYS A 318 -0.24 32.15 -16.72
C LYS A 318 -1.68 32.58 -16.37
N ARG A 319 -1.81 33.70 -15.67
CA ARG A 319 -3.09 34.39 -15.50
C ARG A 319 -3.57 34.86 -16.88
N PRO A 320 -4.87 34.73 -17.22
CA PRO A 320 -5.41 35.40 -18.38
C PRO A 320 -5.47 36.90 -18.10
N HIS A 321 -4.97 37.70 -19.06
CA HIS A 321 -5.17 39.13 -19.13
C HIS A 321 -6.67 39.40 -19.27
N THR A 322 -7.28 40.05 -18.28
CA THR A 322 -8.56 40.75 -18.47
C THR A 322 -8.24 42.21 -18.75
N SER A 323 -8.33 42.59 -20.02
CA SER A 323 -8.61 43.98 -20.39
C SER A 323 -10.03 44.31 -19.92
N ASN A 324 -10.21 45.44 -19.24
CA ASN A 324 -11.38 46.30 -19.38
C ASN A 324 -11.14 47.63 -18.65
N HIS A 325 -11.20 48.69 -19.46
CA HIS A 325 -11.33 50.12 -19.20
C HIS A 325 -10.31 50.84 -18.30
#